data_AF-A0A0C9U4E2-F1
#
_entry.id   AF-A0A0C9U4E2-F1
#
_cell.length_a   1.000
_cell.length_b   1.000
_cell.length_c   1.000
_cell.angle_alpha   90.00
_cell.angle_beta   90.00
_cell.angle_gamma   90.00
#
_symmetry.space_group_name_H-M   'P 1'
#
loop_
_entity.id
_entity.type
_entity.pdbx_description
1 polymer ?
#
loop_
_entity_poly.entity_id
_entity_poly.type
_entity_poly.pdbx_seq_one_letter_code
_entity_poly.pdbx_strand_id
1 'polypeptide(L)' 'MFSQIHDDTKRAFRIRPCISQTQAAAAQLEKESDVVYISGTGSGKTLTFWIPMLY' A
#
# COMPACT_ATOMS: atom_id res chain seq x y z
N MET A 1 7.88 5.90 -8.19
CA MET A 1 7.12 5.73 -6.94
C MET A 1 6.26 4.47 -6.95
N PHE A 2 5.16 4.38 -7.73
CA PHE A 2 4.27 3.21 -7.69
C PHE A 2 4.94 1.87 -8.06
N SER A 3 5.83 1.84 -9.06
CA SER A 3 6.58 0.62 -9.41
C SER A 3 7.49 0.15 -8.27
N GLN A 4 8.15 1.09 -7.58
CA GLN A 4 9.02 0.76 -6.45
C GLN A 4 8.20 0.19 -5.28
N ILE A 5 7.08 0.86 -4.93
CA ILE A 5 6.14 0.36 -3.91
C ILE A 5 5.68 -1.06 -4.25
N HIS A 6 5.33 -1.30 -5.50
CA HIS A 6 4.92 -2.62 -5.98
C HIS A 6 6.01 -3.68 -5.80
N ASP A 7 7.21 -3.40 -6.28
CA ASP A 7 8.34 -4.34 -6.26
C ASP A 7 8.82 -4.62 -4.84
N ASP A 8 8.91 -3.59 -3.99
CA ASP A 8 9.31 -3.75 -2.58
C ASP A 8 8.26 -4.51 -1.78
N THR A 9 6.97 -4.28 -2.03
CA THR A 9 5.89 -5.06 -1.41
C THR A 9 6.00 -6.54 -1.80
N LYS A 10 6.23 -6.82 -3.09
CA LYS A 10 6.40 -8.19 -3.58
C LYS A 10 7.64 -8.85 -2.97
N ARG A 11 8.73 -8.10 -2.79
CA ARG A 11 9.97 -8.59 -2.20
C ARG A 11 9.83 -8.89 -0.70
N ALA A 12 9.24 -7.97 0.06
CA ALA A 12 9.12 -8.07 1.52
C ALA A 12 8.02 -9.04 1.97
N PHE A 13 6.82 -8.93 1.38
CA PHE A 13 5.64 -9.67 1.83
C PHE A 13 5.31 -10.89 0.97
N ARG A 14 6.02 -11.09 -0.16
CA ARG A 14 5.69 -12.14 -1.16
C ARG A 14 4.27 -12.05 -1.71
N ILE A 15 3.64 -10.88 -1.60
CA ILE A 15 2.30 -10.58 -2.09
C ILE A 15 2.40 -9.47 -3.14
N ARG A 16 1.65 -9.61 -4.23
CA ARG A 16 1.54 -8.58 -5.26
C ARG A 16 0.40 -7.62 -4.90
N PRO A 17 0.66 -6.36 -4.51
CA PRO A 17 -0.42 -5.42 -4.24
C PRO A 17 -1.15 -5.07 -5.54
N CYS A 18 -2.45 -4.80 -5.45
CA CYS A 18 -3.20 -4.24 -6.56
C CYS A 18 -2.95 -2.73 -6.70
N ILE A 19 -3.49 -2.13 -7.77
CA ILE A 19 -3.28 -0.71 -8.08
C ILE A 19 -3.80 0.16 -6.92
N SER A 20 -5.03 -0.07 -6.43
CA SER A 20 -5.61 0.76 -5.37
C SER A 20 -4.87 0.65 -4.04
N GLN A 21 -4.33 -0.53 -3.71
CA GLN A 21 -3.50 -0.72 -2.52
C GLN A 21 -2.17 0.04 -2.63
N THR A 22 -1.57 0.04 -3.82
CA THR A 22 -0.33 0.78 -4.11
C THR A 22 -0.58 2.29 -4.04
N GLN A 23 -1.73 2.76 -4.55
CA GLN A 23 -2.15 4.16 -4.47
C GLN A 23 -2.38 4.62 -3.03
N ALA A 24 -3.06 3.79 -2.21
CA ALA A 24 -3.26 4.08 -0.80
C ALA A 24 -1.94 4.18 -0.04
N ALA A 25 -0.97 3.31 -0.34
CA ALA A 25 0.35 3.37 0.27
C ALA A 25 1.14 4.62 -0.16
N ALA A 26 1.10 4.96 -1.45
CA ALA A 26 1.71 6.18 -1.97
C ALA A 26 1.17 7.44 -1.29
N ALA A 27 -0.16 7.58 -1.19
CA ALA A 27 -0.78 8.73 -0.53
C ALA A 27 -0.37 8.85 0.95
N GLN A 28 -0.21 7.73 1.66
CA GLN A 28 0.30 7.71 3.04
C GLN A 28 1.77 8.16 3.12
N LEU A 29 2.59 7.80 2.13
CA LEU A 29 4.01 8.17 2.08
C LEU A 29 4.25 9.62 1.67
N GLU A 30 3.33 10.23 0.93
CA GLU A 30 3.37 11.67 0.60
C GLU A 30 3.26 12.54 1.87
N LYS A 31 2.65 12.04 2.95
CA LYS A 31 2.51 12.72 4.26
C LYS A 31 1.87 14.10 4.18
N GLU A 32 1.12 14.38 3.11
CA GLU A 32 0.41 15.65 2.91
C GLU A 32 -0.94 15.70 3.65
N SER A 33 -1.54 14.54 3.92
CA SER A 33 -2.86 14.44 4.55
C SER A 33 -3.11 13.08 5.20
N ASP A 34 -4.13 13.01 6.04
CA ASP A 34 -4.67 11.75 6.56
C ASP A 34 -5.39 10.97 5.45
N VAL A 35 -5.14 9.66 5.36
CA VAL A 35 -5.69 8.80 4.31
C VAL A 35 -6.77 7.88 4.84
N VAL A 36 -7.96 7.91 4.24
CA VAL A 36 -9.04 6.95 4.49
C VAL A 36 -9.17 5.97 3.33
N TYR A 37 -8.83 4.70 3.55
CA TYR A 37 -8.96 3.63 2.55
C TYR A 37 -10.19 2.74 2.83
N ILE A 38 -11.16 2.75 1.92
CA ILE A 38 -12.43 2.01 2.07
C ILE A 38 -12.43 0.79 1.15
N SER A 39 -12.57 -0.39 1.75
CA SER A 39 -12.73 -1.66 1.03
C SER A 39 -13.34 -2.74 1.92
N GLY A 40 -13.92 -3.78 1.29
CA GLY A 40 -14.54 -4.88 2.02
C GLY A 40 -13.55 -5.68 2.87
N THR A 41 -14.04 -6.41 3.88
CA THR A 41 -13.22 -7.36 4.63
C THR A 41 -12.71 -8.48 3.71
N GLY A 42 -11.47 -8.92 3.90
CA GLY A 42 -10.81 -9.90 3.03
C GLY A 42 -10.18 -9.32 1.76
N SER A 43 -10.43 -8.05 1.42
CA SER A 43 -9.86 -7.40 0.21
C SER A 43 -8.36 -7.04 0.31
N GLY A 44 -7.73 -7.32 1.44
CA GLY A 44 -6.30 -7.02 1.64
C GLY A 44 -6.00 -5.60 2.12
N LYS A 45 -6.96 -4.84 2.67
CA LYS A 45 -6.68 -3.53 3.30
C LYS A 45 -5.66 -3.56 4.44
N THR A 46 -5.42 -4.71 5.06
CA THR A 46 -4.31 -4.84 6.03
C THR A 46 -2.96 -4.60 5.36
N LEU A 47 -2.79 -5.01 4.09
CA LEU A 47 -1.56 -4.79 3.34
C LEU A 47 -1.30 -3.28 3.14
N THR A 48 -2.34 -2.45 2.91
CA THR A 48 -2.17 -1.00 2.69
C THR A 48 -1.65 -0.26 3.92
N PHE A 49 -1.87 -0.80 5.12
CA PHE A 49 -1.28 -0.29 6.36
C PHE A 49 0.20 -0.67 6.49
N TRP A 50 0.59 -1.87 6.06
CA TRP A 50 1.96 -2.37 6.19
C TRP A 50 2.92 -1.83 5.14
N ILE A 51 2.46 -1.55 3.91
CA ILE A 51 3.32 -1.11 2.81
C ILE A 51 4.12 0.17 3.15
N PRO A 52 3.51 1.25 3.70
CA PRO A 52 4.26 2.47 4.04
C PRO A 52 5.37 2.25 5.06
N MET A 53 5.28 1.24 5.94
CA MET A 53 6.31 0.95 6.95
C MET A 53 7.61 0.37 6.35
N LEU A 54 7.65 0.10 5.04
CA LEU A 54 8.87 -0.27 4.33
C LEU A 54 9.78 0.93 4.03
N TYR A 55 9.34 2.17 4.29
CA TYR A 55 9.99 3.43 3.94
C TYR A 55 10.07 4.39 5.14
#